data_AF-A0A3S0SN50-F1
#
_entry.id   AF-A0A3S0SN50-F1
#
_cell.length_a   1.000
_cell.length_b   1.000
_cell.length_c   1.000
_cell.angle_alpha   90.00
_cell.angle_beta   90.00
_cell.angle_gamma   90.00
#
_symmetry.space_group_name_H-M   'P 1'
#
loop_
_entity.id
_entity.type
_entity.pdbx_description
1 polymer ?
#
loop_
_entity_poly.entity_id
_entity_poly.type
_entity_poly.pdbx_seq_one_letter_code
_entity_poly.pdbx_strand_id
1 'polypeptide(L)' 'MAQRTRTRKAISIILGLALVGIGLFGFGYMQFHVVEPISITFWLIPTTIFAAGVAILWDDFKNP' A
#
# COMPACT_ATOMS: atom_id res chain seq x y z
N MET A 1 25.87 2.14 -3.23
CA MET A 1 24.86 1.06 -3.41
C MET A 1 25.18 -0.06 -2.44
N ALA A 2 24.48 -0.10 -1.31
CA ALA A 2 24.70 -1.13 -0.30
C ALA A 2 23.81 -2.35 -0.63
N GLN A 3 24.41 -3.52 -0.76
CA GLN A 3 23.73 -4.80 -0.94
C GLN A 3 22.67 -4.96 0.16
N ARG A 4 21.37 -4.86 -0.17
CA ARG A 4 20.29 -5.19 0.76
C ARG A 4 20.42 -6.68 1.07
N THR A 5 20.58 -7.04 2.34
CA THR A 5 20.55 -8.44 2.77
C THR A 5 19.19 -9.04 2.39
N ARG A 6 19.16 -10.33 1.99
CA ARG A 6 17.92 -11.03 1.55
C ARG A 6 16.74 -10.81 2.51
N THR A 7 17.03 -10.75 3.82
CA THR A 7 16.06 -10.47 4.88
C THR A 7 15.39 -9.09 4.75
N ARG A 8 16.15 -8.03 4.43
CA ARG A 8 15.59 -6.68 4.26
C ARG A 8 14.65 -6.61 3.06
N LYS A 9 14.95 -7.35 1.99
CA LYS A 9 14.10 -7.42 0.80
C LYS A 9 12.80 -8.19 1.06
N ALA A 10 12.88 -9.30 1.79
CA ALA A 10 11.68 -10.05 2.19
C ALA A 10 10.75 -9.19 3.05
N ILE A 11 11.31 -8.43 4.00
CA ILE A 11 10.53 -7.51 4.86
C ILE A 11 9.83 -6.42 4.04
N SER A 12 10.52 -5.79 3.08
CA SER A 12 9.91 -4.73 2.27
C SER A 12 8.83 -5.26 1.33
N ILE A 13 8.99 -6.47 0.78
CA ILE A 13 7.95 -7.12 -0.02
C ILE A 13 6.70 -7.42 0.83
N ILE A 14 6.87 -7.99 2.02
CA ILE A 14 5.76 -8.28 2.93
C ILE A 14 5.06 -6.98 3.34
N LEU A 15 5.83 -5.94 3.67
CA LEU A 15 5.28 -4.63 4.02
C LEU A 15 4.51 -4.01 2.85
N GLY A 16 5.08 -4.05 1.64
CA GLY A 16 4.44 -3.52 0.43
C GLY A 16 3.13 -4.23 0.13
N LEU A 17 3.10 -5.57 0.20
CA LEU A 17 1.89 -6.36 0.01
C LEU A 17 0.83 -6.06 1.08
N ALA A 18 1.23 -5.92 2.35
CA ALA A 18 0.32 -5.57 3.42
C ALA A 18 -0.31 -4.18 3.20
N LEU A 19 0.49 -3.19 2.81
CA LEU A 19 0.02 -1.83 2.53
C LEU A 19 -0.92 -1.78 1.32
N VAL A 20 -0.59 -2.49 0.23
CA VAL A 20 -1.48 -2.62 -0.93
C VAL A 20 -2.80 -3.28 -0.54
N GLY A 21 -2.74 -4.37 0.24
CA GLY A 21 -3.93 -5.08 0.70
C GLY A 21 -4.83 -4.22 1.60
N ILE A 22 -4.26 -3.52 2.58
CA ILE A 22 -5.00 -2.63 3.49
C ILE A 22 -5.58 -1.43 2.72
N GLY A 23 -4.81 -0.85 1.79
CA GLY A 23 -5.29 0.25 0.95
C GLY A 23 -6.47 -0.15 0.07
N LEU A 24 -6.41 -1.31 -0.59
CA LEU A 24 -7.52 -1.87 -1.37
C LEU A 24 -8.73 -2.20 -0.50
N PHE A 25 -8.50 -2.81 0.66
CA PHE A 25 -9.58 -3.16 1.58
C PHE A 25 -10.28 -1.91 2.14
N GLY A 26 -9.51 -0.90 2.56
CA GLY A 26 -10.05 0.37 3.05
C GLY A 26 -10.81 1.13 1.95
N PHE A 27 -10.29 1.12 0.72
CA PHE A 27 -10.98 1.71 -0.43
C PHE A 27 -12.30 0.98 -0.74
N GLY A 28 -12.27 -0.35 -0.79
CA GLY A 28 -13.47 -1.16 -0.99
C GLY A 28 -14.50 -0.99 0.12
N TYR A 29 -14.06 -0.89 1.38
CA TYR A 29 -14.94 -0.62 2.50
C TYR A 29 -15.65 0.73 2.34
N MET A 30 -14.91 1.79 2.00
CA MET A 30 -15.51 3.11 1.74
C MET A 30 -16.47 3.10 0.54
N GLN A 31 -16.15 2.36 -0.52
CA GLN A 31 -16.98 2.26 -1.73
C GLN A 31 -18.29 1.49 -1.51
N PHE A 32 -18.27 0.41 -0.72
CA PHE A 32 -19.41 -0.52 -0.62
C PHE A 32 -20.18 -0.45 0.69
N HIS A 33 -19.58 0.02 1.78
CA HIS A 33 -20.20 0.00 3.11
C HIS A 33 -20.56 1.38 3.67
N VAL A 34 -20.04 2.46 3.09
CA VAL A 34 -20.34 3.81 3.59
C VAL A 34 -21.41 4.46 2.71
N VAL A 35 -22.57 4.67 3.33
CA VAL A 35 -23.79 5.18 2.70
C VAL A 35 -23.85 6.71 2.74
N GLU A 36 -23.15 7.32 3.69
CA GLU A 36 -23.08 8.77 3.84
C GLU A 36 -21.99 9.37 2.92
N PRO A 37 -22.16 10.61 2.43
CA PRO A 37 -21.14 11.28 1.65
C PRO A 37 -19.88 11.50 2.50
N ILE A 38 -18.91 10.59 2.33
CA ILE A 38 -17.60 10.71 2.94
C ILE A 38 -16.87 11.88 2.27
N SER A 39 -16.37 12.82 3.07
CA SER A 39 -15.45 13.86 2.57
C SER A 39 -14.27 13.24 1.83
N ILE A 40 -13.90 13.84 0.70
CA ILE A 40 -12.80 13.37 -0.17
C ILE A 40 -11.48 13.23 0.59
N THR A 41 -11.31 13.98 1.69
CA THR A 41 -10.15 13.89 2.58
C THR A 41 -9.99 12.50 3.19
N PHE A 42 -11.07 11.80 3.50
CA PHE A 42 -11.00 10.44 4.04
C PHE A 42 -10.67 9.41 2.96
N TRP A 43 -11.05 9.65 1.70
CA TRP A 43 -10.65 8.81 0.57
C TRP A 43 -9.15 8.87 0.29
N LEU A 44 -8.48 9.97 0.64
CA LEU A 44 -7.02 10.08 0.51
C LEU A 44 -6.29 9.06 1.40
N ILE A 45 -6.86 8.63 2.52
CA ILE A 45 -6.20 7.70 3.46
C ILE A 45 -5.96 6.33 2.80
N PRO A 46 -6.98 5.57 2.37
CA PRO A 46 -6.75 4.27 1.72
C PRO A 46 -5.97 4.42 0.42
N THR A 47 -6.17 5.49 -0.35
CA THR A 47 -5.46 5.72 -1.62
C THR A 47 -3.97 6.00 -1.41
N THR A 48 -3.59 6.78 -0.40
CA THR A 48 -2.17 7.04 -0.09
C THR A 48 -1.48 5.80 0.47
N ILE A 49 -2.15 5.03 1.32
CA ILE A 49 -1.65 3.74 1.82
C ILE A 49 -1.41 2.77 0.66
N PHE A 50 -2.37 2.67 -0.26
CA PHE A 50 -2.23 1.86 -1.47
C PHE A 50 -1.05 2.32 -2.32
N ALA A 51 -0.96 3.62 -2.63
CA ALA A 51 0.12 4.18 -3.43
C ALA A 51 1.50 3.96 -2.80
N ALA A 52 1.61 4.10 -1.47
CA ALA A 52 2.83 3.82 -0.73
C ALA A 52 3.24 2.34 -0.82
N GLY A 53 2.27 1.42 -0.69
CA GLY A 53 2.50 -0.01 -0.87
C GLY A 53 3.01 -0.37 -2.28
N VAL A 54 2.37 0.21 -3.31
CA VAL A 54 2.81 0.02 -4.72
C VAL A 54 4.21 0.58 -4.92
N ALA A 55 4.54 1.76 -4.39
CA ALA A 55 5.87 2.36 -4.53
C ALA A 55 6.96 1.49 -3.90
N ILE A 56 6.71 0.93 -2.71
CA ILE A 56 7.67 0.02 -2.04
C ILE A 56 7.89 -1.24 -2.87
N LEU A 57 6.82 -1.87 -3.36
CA LEU A 57 6.93 -3.05 -4.21
C LEU A 57 7.65 -2.74 -5.53
N TRP A 58 7.36 -1.59 -6.12
CA TRP A 58 7.99 -1.14 -7.36
C TRP A 58 9.50 -0.96 -7.22
N ASP A 59 9.96 -0.39 -6.11
CA ASP A 59 11.38 -0.26 -5.81
C ASP A 59 12.07 -1.61 -5.62
N ASP A 60 11.37 -2.59 -5.05
CA ASP A 60 11.86 -3.97 -4.88
C ASP A 60 11.85 -4.79 -6.18
N PHE A 61 10.91 -4.51 -7.09
CA PHE A 61 10.87 -5.11 -8.43
C PHE A 61 11.97 -4.53 -9.35
N LYS A 62 12.20 -3.21 -9.29
CA LYS A 62 13.26 -2.55 -10.07
C LYS A 62 14.66 -2.94 -9.63
N ASN A 63 14.84 -3.26 -8.35
CA ASN A 63 16.13 -3.67 -7.78
C ASN A 63 16.06 -5.12 -7.28
N PRO A 64 16.11 -6.11 -8.19
CA PRO A 64 16.02 -7.52 -7.83
C PRO A 64 17.19 -8.04 -6.97
#